data_AF-A0A229T3Y5-F1
#
_entry.id   AF-A0A229T3Y5-F1
#
_cell.length_a   1.000
_cell.length_b   1.000
_cell.length_c   1.000
_cell.angle_alpha   90.00
_cell.angle_beta   90.00
_cell.angle_gamma   90.00
#
_symmetry.space_group_name_H-M   'P 1'
#
loop_
_entity.id
_entity.type
_entity.pdbx_description
1 polymer ?
#
loop_
_entity_poly.entity_id
_entity_poly.type
_entity_poly.pdbx_seq_one_letter_code
_entity_poly.pdbx_strand_id
1 'polypeptide(L)'
;MTRPLVFRLAAAVVLCLVAGLLSVATAQAATAFTSTVVNSSSGQCATVPNGNSAVQLTQTGCTSGAGQSFRFTPVSGDIYIVGTFTSGSCVDIYGASTADNAAVIQYACHSGTNQQFRLQVSGSAFNLVAVGSGKCVTAVNAVLVQLACGTASAWRLPGYQSGGDPQTPPEKTVRVWLLRPSDVPYDQRYPDGIANVMREAQRYYGQELGKTFRLNDAIVQVVTGDHVKSWYENTPNGGDRYWWAVFNMQQELVRRFDVRDGDSRWINVGEVIAEGQGAGGGGGNGWVILCQHDADGAAGINGPMNRWYGGMVHELGHAFGLPDSTSTDGTPMSASFYDYPNTHFSQSQKTAIFNGPYGSFLF
;
A
#
# COMPACT_ATOMS: atom_id res chain seq x y z
N MET A 1 64.31 -20.69 -41.10
CA MET A 1 62.97 -21.26 -40.83
C MET A 1 62.86 -21.48 -39.33
N THR A 2 62.17 -20.57 -38.67
CA THR A 2 62.05 -20.43 -37.22
C THR A 2 60.87 -21.27 -36.69
N ARG A 3 61.10 -22.07 -35.63
CA ARG A 3 60.04 -22.73 -34.86
C ARG A 3 59.55 -21.77 -33.76
N PRO A 4 58.24 -21.52 -33.59
CA PRO A 4 57.77 -20.70 -32.48
C PRO A 4 57.54 -21.56 -31.22
N LEU A 5 58.01 -21.05 -30.08
CA LEU A 5 57.65 -21.52 -28.74
C LEU A 5 56.23 -21.07 -28.41
N VAL A 6 55.35 -22.01 -28.03
CA VAL A 6 54.00 -21.71 -27.53
C VAL A 6 54.06 -21.59 -26.01
N PHE A 7 53.91 -20.38 -25.49
CA PHE A 7 53.65 -20.14 -24.07
C PHE A 7 52.23 -20.61 -23.74
N ARG A 8 52.10 -21.60 -22.85
CA ARG A 8 50.82 -21.96 -22.23
C ARG A 8 50.70 -21.19 -20.90
N LEU A 9 49.87 -20.15 -20.86
CA LEU A 9 49.35 -19.64 -19.59
C LEU A 9 48.14 -20.49 -19.19
N ALA A 10 48.24 -21.14 -18.02
CA ALA A 10 47.12 -21.77 -17.35
C ALA A 10 46.30 -20.67 -16.65
N ALA A 11 45.04 -20.49 -17.06
CA ALA A 11 44.07 -19.70 -16.30
C ALA A 11 43.43 -20.62 -15.25
N ALA A 12 43.75 -20.40 -13.97
CA ALA A 12 43.04 -21.01 -12.86
C ALA A 12 41.71 -20.26 -12.66
N VAL A 13 40.60 -20.91 -13.02
CA VAL A 13 39.25 -20.44 -12.68
C VAL A 13 38.99 -20.85 -11.24
N VAL A 14 39.04 -19.89 -10.31
CA VAL A 14 38.53 -20.07 -8.95
C VAL A 14 37.01 -19.89 -9.00
N LEU A 15 36.28 -21.01 -9.01
CA LEU A 15 34.82 -21.01 -8.87
C LEU A 15 34.48 -20.92 -7.37
N CYS A 16 34.34 -19.71 -6.84
CA CYS A 16 33.74 -19.50 -5.52
C CYS A 16 32.23 -19.79 -5.60
N LEU A 17 31.83 -21.01 -5.25
CA LEU A 17 30.44 -21.36 -4.95
C LEU A 17 30.04 -20.70 -3.61
N VAL A 18 29.56 -19.46 -3.67
CA VAL A 18 28.81 -18.87 -2.55
C VAL A 18 27.39 -19.39 -2.66
N ALA A 19 27.09 -20.50 -1.98
CA ALA A 19 25.72 -20.93 -1.72
C ALA A 19 25.10 -19.99 -0.67
N GLY A 20 24.73 -18.77 -1.10
CA GLY A 20 23.91 -17.88 -0.30
C GLY A 20 22.50 -18.47 -0.24
N LEU A 21 22.12 -18.98 0.94
CA LEU A 21 20.73 -19.25 1.27
C LEU A 21 19.99 -17.91 1.25
N LEU A 22 19.41 -17.55 0.10
CA LEU A 22 18.37 -16.55 -0.01
C LEU A 22 17.18 -17.05 0.82
N SER A 23 17.05 -16.56 2.05
CA SER A 23 15.79 -16.65 2.78
C SER A 23 14.79 -15.75 2.07
N VAL A 24 14.10 -16.32 1.08
CA VAL A 24 12.91 -15.72 0.48
C VAL A 24 11.90 -15.58 1.61
N ALA A 25 11.67 -14.35 2.08
CA ALA A 25 10.52 -14.07 2.92
C ALA A 25 9.28 -14.41 2.08
N THR A 26 8.65 -15.54 2.36
CA THR A 26 7.38 -15.88 1.74
C THR A 26 6.39 -14.82 2.21
N ALA A 27 5.83 -14.04 1.27
CA ALA A 27 4.65 -13.24 1.57
C ALA A 27 3.65 -14.16 2.27
N GLN A 28 3.29 -13.83 3.51
CA GLN A 28 2.30 -14.61 4.25
C GLN A 28 1.04 -14.62 3.39
N ALA A 29 0.64 -15.78 2.89
CA ALA A 29 -0.60 -15.88 2.13
C ALA A 29 -1.72 -15.30 3.00
N ALA A 30 -2.53 -14.40 2.45
CA ALA A 30 -3.79 -14.03 3.06
C ALA A 30 -4.47 -15.32 3.54
N THR A 31 -4.99 -15.34 4.77
CA THR A 31 -5.60 -16.54 5.33
C THR A 31 -7.11 -16.46 5.14
N ALA A 32 -7.75 -17.61 4.98
CA ALA A 32 -9.19 -17.65 4.93
C ALA A 32 -9.76 -17.22 6.29
N PHE A 33 -10.80 -16.40 6.27
CA PHE A 33 -11.48 -15.92 7.48
C PHE A 33 -12.99 -15.99 7.31
N THR A 34 -13.71 -15.84 8.41
CA THR A 34 -15.18 -15.79 8.42
C THR A 34 -15.62 -14.51 9.10
N SER A 35 -16.60 -13.82 8.52
CA SER A 35 -17.11 -12.57 9.06
C SER A 35 -18.58 -12.38 8.71
N THR A 36 -19.28 -11.58 9.52
CA THR A 36 -20.53 -10.94 9.09
C THR A 36 -20.20 -9.75 8.18
N VAL A 37 -21.10 -9.41 7.26
CA VAL A 37 -20.88 -8.31 6.32
C VAL A 37 -21.87 -7.20 6.65
N VAL A 38 -21.44 -6.22 7.46
CA VAL A 38 -22.30 -5.19 8.05
C VAL A 38 -22.24 -3.92 7.22
N ASN A 39 -23.37 -3.48 6.67
CA ASN A 39 -23.42 -2.24 5.90
C ASN A 39 -23.14 -1.05 6.82
N SER A 40 -22.16 -0.24 6.47
CA SER A 40 -21.74 0.91 7.29
C SER A 40 -22.80 2.01 7.39
N SER A 41 -23.70 2.10 6.41
CA SER A 41 -24.74 3.14 6.36
C SER A 41 -26.01 2.74 7.12
N SER A 42 -26.46 1.50 6.99
CA SER A 42 -27.71 1.02 7.60
C SER A 42 -27.50 0.25 8.91
N GLY A 43 -26.28 -0.24 9.18
CA GLY A 43 -25.99 -1.14 10.29
C GLY A 43 -26.57 -2.55 10.10
N GLN A 44 -27.17 -2.86 8.95
CA GLN A 44 -27.75 -4.16 8.62
C GLN A 44 -26.70 -5.11 8.04
N CYS A 45 -26.94 -6.41 8.16
CA CYS A 45 -26.04 -7.44 7.69
C CYS A 45 -26.48 -7.99 6.34
N ALA A 46 -25.55 -8.16 5.40
CA ALA A 46 -25.77 -8.98 4.22
C ALA A 46 -26.27 -10.35 4.66
N THR A 47 -27.29 -10.85 3.98
CA THR A 47 -28.02 -12.04 4.34
C THR A 47 -28.23 -12.87 3.08
N VAL A 48 -27.89 -14.15 3.16
CA VAL A 48 -28.24 -15.14 2.16
C VAL A 48 -29.62 -15.70 2.54
N PRO A 49 -30.69 -15.44 1.77
CA PRO A 49 -31.99 -16.02 2.05
C PRO A 49 -31.99 -17.53 1.86
N ASN A 50 -32.96 -18.22 2.46
CA ASN A 50 -33.15 -19.66 2.28
C ASN A 50 -33.35 -20.00 0.80
N GLY A 51 -32.61 -21.00 0.32
CA GLY A 51 -32.69 -21.54 -1.03
C GLY A 51 -31.32 -22.06 -1.51
N ASN A 52 -31.33 -22.81 -2.61
CA ASN A 52 -30.23 -23.73 -2.91
C ASN A 52 -29.36 -23.26 -4.10
N SER A 53 -29.84 -22.29 -4.90
CA SER A 53 -29.11 -21.73 -6.05
C SER A 53 -29.78 -20.46 -6.58
N ALA A 54 -28.97 -19.52 -7.08
CA ALA A 54 -29.37 -18.27 -7.74
C ALA A 54 -30.32 -17.36 -6.94
N VAL A 55 -30.30 -17.49 -5.62
CA VAL A 55 -31.07 -16.62 -4.72
C VAL A 55 -30.31 -15.31 -4.53
N GLN A 56 -30.98 -14.18 -4.79
CA GLN A 56 -30.42 -12.86 -4.56
C GLN A 56 -30.21 -12.61 -3.06
N LEU A 57 -29.03 -12.11 -2.71
CA LEU A 57 -28.70 -11.71 -1.36
C LEU A 57 -29.47 -10.46 -0.97
N THR A 58 -29.77 -10.35 0.31
CA THR A 58 -30.48 -9.21 0.91
C THR A 58 -29.62 -8.57 2.00
N GLN A 59 -30.11 -7.49 2.61
CA GLN A 59 -29.66 -7.05 3.92
C GLN A 59 -30.82 -7.10 4.91
N THR A 60 -30.54 -7.57 6.13
CA THR A 60 -31.52 -7.61 7.22
C THR A 60 -30.84 -7.27 8.55
N GLY A 61 -31.60 -7.15 9.65
CA GLY A 61 -31.02 -6.94 10.97
C GLY A 61 -29.94 -7.99 11.29
N CYS A 62 -28.84 -7.56 11.90
CA CYS A 62 -27.73 -8.46 12.22
C CYS A 62 -28.12 -9.48 13.31
N THR A 63 -27.80 -10.75 13.06
CA THR A 63 -28.05 -11.92 13.90
C THR A 63 -26.80 -12.81 13.91
N SER A 64 -26.78 -13.82 14.77
CA SER A 64 -25.76 -14.88 14.74
C SER A 64 -26.13 -16.06 13.82
N GLY A 65 -27.16 -15.91 12.98
CA GLY A 65 -27.63 -16.95 12.08
C GLY A 65 -26.63 -17.28 10.98
N ALA A 66 -26.58 -18.55 10.56
CA ALA A 66 -25.67 -19.01 9.50
C ALA A 66 -25.83 -18.22 8.18
N GLY A 67 -27.06 -17.78 7.86
CA GLY A 67 -27.38 -16.95 6.69
C GLY A 67 -26.63 -15.62 6.59
N GLN A 68 -25.98 -15.16 7.66
CA GLN A 68 -25.20 -13.91 7.69
C GLN A 68 -23.70 -14.15 7.94
N SER A 69 -23.26 -15.41 7.89
CA SER A 69 -21.85 -15.79 8.05
C SER A 69 -21.24 -16.07 6.68
N PHE A 70 -20.17 -15.36 6.33
CA PHE A 70 -19.51 -15.46 5.03
C PHE A 70 -18.05 -15.86 5.22
N ARG A 71 -17.62 -16.87 4.46
CA ARG A 71 -16.23 -17.35 4.48
C ARG A 71 -15.46 -16.77 3.31
N PHE A 72 -14.50 -15.90 3.60
CA PHE A 72 -13.61 -15.32 2.60
C PHE A 72 -12.42 -16.25 2.42
N THR A 73 -12.26 -16.78 1.22
CA THR A 73 -11.14 -17.64 0.84
C THR A 73 -10.24 -16.89 -0.14
N PRO A 74 -8.98 -16.65 0.20
CA PRO A 74 -8.04 -15.86 -0.61
C PRO A 74 -7.76 -16.57 -1.94
N VAL A 75 -7.73 -15.80 -3.03
CA VAL A 75 -7.30 -16.24 -4.37
C VAL A 75 -5.90 -15.72 -4.64
N SER A 76 -5.71 -14.40 -4.53
CA SER A 76 -4.43 -13.72 -4.71
C SER A 76 -4.49 -12.31 -4.12
N GLY A 77 -3.53 -11.92 -3.29
CA GLY A 77 -3.48 -10.58 -2.70
C GLY A 77 -4.76 -10.27 -1.91
N ASP A 78 -5.48 -9.24 -2.34
CA ASP A 78 -6.72 -8.74 -1.75
C ASP A 78 -8.00 -9.30 -2.41
N ILE A 79 -7.87 -10.29 -3.30
CA ILE A 79 -8.96 -10.95 -4.01
C ILE A 79 -9.39 -12.22 -3.28
N TYR A 80 -10.69 -12.34 -3.04
CA TYR A 80 -11.31 -13.45 -2.32
C TYR A 80 -12.46 -14.06 -3.11
N ILE A 81 -12.63 -15.36 -2.96
CA ILE A 81 -13.92 -16.03 -3.17
C ILE A 81 -14.69 -15.96 -1.84
N VAL A 82 -15.95 -15.55 -1.88
CA VAL A 82 -16.78 -15.40 -0.68
C VAL A 82 -17.80 -16.53 -0.63
N GLY A 83 -17.52 -17.55 0.18
CA GLY A 83 -18.43 -18.67 0.43
C GLY A 83 -19.62 -18.28 1.30
N THR A 84 -20.78 -18.83 1.00
CA THR A 84 -22.00 -18.68 1.80
C THR A 84 -22.13 -19.83 2.81
N PHE A 85 -23.19 -19.82 3.62
CA PHE A 85 -23.50 -20.93 4.53
C PHE A 85 -23.97 -22.20 3.80
N THR A 86 -24.42 -22.06 2.55
CA THR A 86 -24.80 -23.18 1.70
C THR A 86 -23.53 -23.86 1.20
N SER A 87 -23.32 -25.12 1.57
CA SER A 87 -22.12 -25.87 1.19
C SER A 87 -21.94 -25.89 -0.33
N GLY A 88 -20.76 -25.48 -0.80
CA GLY A 88 -20.43 -25.42 -2.23
C GLY A 88 -20.96 -24.19 -2.97
N SER A 89 -21.58 -23.22 -2.27
CA SER A 89 -22.07 -21.98 -2.87
C SER A 89 -21.23 -20.76 -2.46
N CYS A 90 -21.09 -19.83 -3.40
CA CYS A 90 -20.32 -18.60 -3.30
C CYS A 90 -21.19 -17.41 -3.71
N VAL A 91 -20.81 -16.21 -3.25
CA VAL A 91 -21.38 -14.95 -3.72
C VAL A 91 -20.99 -14.78 -5.20
N ASP A 92 -21.93 -14.34 -6.03
CA ASP A 92 -21.81 -14.30 -7.48
C ASP A 92 -22.57 -13.09 -8.07
N ILE A 93 -21.98 -12.41 -9.05
CA ILE A 93 -22.71 -11.44 -9.89
C ILE A 93 -23.46 -12.18 -10.99
N TYR A 94 -24.79 -12.17 -10.93
CA TYR A 94 -25.66 -12.94 -11.82
C TYR A 94 -25.31 -12.76 -13.30
N GLY A 95 -25.03 -13.89 -13.96
CA GLY A 95 -24.70 -13.95 -15.38
C GLY A 95 -23.39 -13.27 -15.76
N ALA A 96 -22.48 -13.04 -14.80
CA ALA A 96 -21.26 -12.26 -14.98
C ALA A 96 -21.49 -10.87 -15.59
N SER A 97 -22.68 -10.31 -15.35
CA SER A 97 -23.08 -9.01 -15.90
C SER A 97 -22.13 -7.91 -15.42
N THR A 98 -21.91 -6.91 -16.26
CA THR A 98 -21.23 -5.66 -15.90
C THR A 98 -22.21 -4.48 -15.75
N ALA A 99 -23.50 -4.73 -15.98
CA ALA A 99 -24.54 -3.71 -15.87
C ALA A 99 -24.80 -3.30 -14.42
N ASP A 100 -25.23 -2.05 -14.24
CA ASP A 100 -25.75 -1.58 -12.95
C ASP A 100 -27.00 -2.37 -12.55
N ASN A 101 -27.20 -2.52 -11.25
CA ASN A 101 -28.31 -3.25 -10.66
C ASN A 101 -28.34 -4.76 -10.98
N ALA A 102 -27.27 -5.33 -11.56
CA ALA A 102 -27.17 -6.77 -11.67
C ALA A 102 -27.17 -7.39 -10.26
N ALA A 103 -27.97 -8.45 -10.11
CA ALA A 103 -28.20 -9.07 -8.82
C ALA A 103 -26.92 -9.74 -8.28
N VAL A 104 -26.68 -9.56 -6.99
CA VAL A 104 -25.69 -10.34 -6.23
C VAL A 104 -26.42 -11.55 -5.68
N ILE A 105 -26.06 -12.75 -6.14
CA ILE A 105 -26.74 -14.01 -5.81
C ILE A 105 -25.79 -14.97 -5.10
N GLN A 106 -26.33 -16.04 -4.51
CA GLN A 106 -25.54 -17.23 -4.21
C GLN A 106 -25.58 -18.20 -5.40
N TYR A 107 -24.44 -18.75 -5.78
CA TYR A 107 -24.34 -19.72 -6.87
C TYR A 107 -23.25 -20.75 -6.58
N ALA A 108 -23.26 -21.88 -7.31
CA ALA A 108 -22.22 -22.89 -7.18
C ALA A 108 -20.83 -22.27 -7.38
N CYS A 109 -19.91 -22.53 -6.44
CA CYS A 109 -18.56 -21.97 -6.49
C CYS A 109 -17.81 -22.40 -7.75
N HIS A 110 -17.16 -21.46 -8.41
CA HIS A 110 -16.35 -21.63 -9.62
C HIS A 110 -15.24 -20.58 -9.69
N SER A 111 -14.36 -20.66 -10.69
CA SER A 111 -13.21 -19.75 -10.83
C SER A 111 -13.46 -18.47 -11.65
N GLY A 112 -14.69 -18.25 -12.13
CA GLY A 112 -15.08 -17.05 -12.87
C GLY A 112 -14.87 -15.74 -12.09
N THR A 113 -14.52 -14.67 -12.79
CA THR A 113 -14.22 -13.35 -12.19
C THR A 113 -15.45 -12.67 -11.57
N ASN A 114 -16.66 -13.14 -11.88
CA ASN A 114 -17.91 -12.73 -11.25
C ASN A 114 -18.14 -13.33 -9.84
N GLN A 115 -17.28 -14.25 -9.39
CA GLN A 115 -17.24 -14.77 -8.00
C GLN A 115 -15.99 -14.36 -7.22
N GLN A 116 -15.15 -13.53 -7.84
CA GLN A 116 -13.95 -13.00 -7.21
C GLN A 116 -14.23 -11.56 -6.79
N PHE A 117 -13.98 -11.26 -5.52
CA PHE A 117 -14.23 -9.96 -4.93
C PHE A 117 -12.95 -9.42 -4.31
N ARG A 118 -12.55 -8.23 -4.72
CA ARG A 118 -11.49 -7.48 -4.09
C ARG A 118 -12.03 -6.78 -2.84
N LEU A 119 -11.36 -6.94 -1.71
CA LEU A 119 -11.64 -6.17 -0.50
C LEU A 119 -10.88 -4.86 -0.54
N GLN A 120 -11.51 -3.83 -1.10
CA GLN A 120 -10.94 -2.49 -1.23
C GLN A 120 -11.26 -1.66 0.02
N VAL A 121 -10.24 -1.07 0.65
CA VAL A 121 -10.42 -0.20 1.83
C VAL A 121 -11.30 1.02 1.48
N SER A 122 -12.26 1.32 2.35
CA SER A 122 -13.16 2.47 2.26
C SER A 122 -13.37 3.06 3.67
N GLY A 123 -12.46 3.92 4.11
CA GLY A 123 -12.45 4.45 5.48
C GLY A 123 -12.11 3.34 6.48
N SER A 124 -12.96 3.13 7.48
CA SER A 124 -12.87 2.01 8.44
C SER A 124 -13.63 0.74 8.01
N ALA A 125 -14.09 0.72 6.76
CA ALA A 125 -14.88 -0.35 6.16
C ALA A 125 -14.25 -0.81 4.83
N PHE A 126 -14.92 -1.73 4.14
CA PHE A 126 -14.48 -2.30 2.87
C PHE A 126 -15.56 -2.20 1.81
N ASN A 127 -15.15 -1.90 0.59
CA ASN A 127 -15.92 -2.20 -0.60
C ASN A 127 -15.61 -3.63 -1.04
N LEU A 128 -16.65 -4.42 -1.32
CA LEU A 128 -16.52 -5.71 -1.99
C LEU A 128 -16.65 -5.45 -3.50
N VAL A 129 -15.52 -5.34 -4.19
CA VAL A 129 -15.48 -4.99 -5.62
C VAL A 129 -15.44 -6.27 -6.46
N ALA A 130 -16.45 -6.51 -7.28
CA ALA A 130 -16.47 -7.63 -8.21
C ALA A 130 -15.35 -7.48 -9.25
N VAL A 131 -14.45 -8.46 -9.33
CA VAL A 131 -13.28 -8.42 -10.23
C VAL A 131 -13.71 -8.32 -11.70
N GLY A 132 -14.79 -9.02 -12.09
CA GLY A 132 -15.27 -9.04 -13.47
C GLY A 132 -15.83 -7.71 -14.00
N SER A 133 -16.31 -6.82 -13.12
CA SER A 133 -16.97 -5.57 -13.51
C SER A 133 -16.32 -4.30 -12.97
N GLY A 134 -15.49 -4.42 -11.92
CA GLY A 134 -14.95 -3.28 -11.17
C GLY A 134 -16.00 -2.54 -10.31
N LYS A 135 -17.22 -3.09 -10.19
CA LYS A 135 -18.32 -2.49 -9.43
C LYS A 135 -18.43 -3.07 -8.03
N CYS A 136 -19.01 -2.31 -7.12
CA CYS A 136 -19.15 -2.68 -5.73
C CYS A 136 -20.47 -3.38 -5.45
N VAL A 137 -20.45 -4.36 -4.55
CA VAL A 137 -21.65 -4.90 -3.90
C VAL A 137 -22.30 -3.79 -3.07
N THR A 138 -23.51 -3.41 -3.44
CA THR A 138 -24.25 -2.28 -2.89
C THR A 138 -25.64 -2.73 -2.47
N ALA A 139 -26.09 -2.26 -1.31
CA ALA A 139 -27.44 -2.52 -0.85
C ALA A 139 -28.41 -1.44 -1.37
N VAL A 140 -29.47 -1.87 -2.05
CA VAL A 140 -30.52 -1.00 -2.59
C VAL A 140 -31.87 -1.59 -2.19
N ASN A 141 -32.70 -0.84 -1.44
CA ASN A 141 -34.03 -1.29 -1.02
C ASN A 141 -34.05 -2.72 -0.42
N ALA A 142 -33.09 -3.00 0.47
CA ALA A 142 -32.87 -4.29 1.14
C ALA A 142 -32.37 -5.46 0.28
N VAL A 143 -32.16 -5.31 -1.03
CA VAL A 143 -31.49 -6.31 -1.88
C VAL A 143 -30.05 -5.90 -2.20
N LEU A 144 -29.19 -6.87 -2.49
CA LEU A 144 -27.82 -6.63 -2.92
C LEU A 144 -27.72 -6.69 -4.45
N VAL A 145 -27.10 -5.65 -5.01
CA VAL A 145 -26.81 -5.49 -6.43
C VAL A 145 -25.38 -5.00 -6.62
N GLN A 146 -24.87 -4.97 -7.85
CA GLN A 146 -23.65 -4.21 -8.13
C GLN A 146 -23.96 -2.80 -8.66
N LEU A 147 -23.20 -1.82 -8.20
CA LEU A 147 -23.23 -0.42 -8.64
C LEU A 147 -21.81 0.17 -8.62
N ALA A 148 -21.64 1.36 -9.19
CA ALA A 148 -20.43 2.15 -8.95
C ALA A 148 -20.14 2.30 -7.44
N CYS A 149 -18.88 2.22 -7.06
CA CYS A 149 -18.47 2.26 -5.65
C CYS A 149 -18.76 3.61 -5.02
N GLY A 150 -19.35 3.61 -3.83
CA GLY A 150 -19.74 4.81 -3.09
C GLY A 150 -19.95 4.53 -1.60
N THR A 151 -20.53 5.48 -0.87
CA THR A 151 -20.70 5.32 0.59
C THR A 151 -21.72 4.23 0.96
N ALA A 152 -22.73 3.99 0.12
CA ALA A 152 -23.73 2.93 0.30
C ALA A 152 -23.17 1.50 0.08
N SER A 153 -21.96 1.38 -0.47
CA SER A 153 -21.28 0.11 -0.72
C SER A 153 -20.20 -0.22 0.32
N ALA A 154 -20.09 0.56 1.39
CA ALA A 154 -19.12 0.32 2.45
C ALA A 154 -19.65 -0.72 3.45
N TRP A 155 -18.84 -1.76 3.69
CA TRP A 155 -19.14 -2.90 4.56
C TRP A 155 -18.07 -3.06 5.65
N ARG A 156 -18.49 -3.00 6.91
CA ARG A 156 -17.66 -3.44 8.04
C ARG A 156 -17.67 -4.96 8.09
N LEU A 157 -16.52 -5.55 8.36
CA LEU A 157 -16.33 -6.99 8.48
C LEU A 157 -15.86 -7.32 9.91
N PRO A 158 -16.75 -7.49 10.90
CA PRO A 158 -16.36 -7.77 12.28
C PRO A 158 -15.47 -9.00 12.40
N GLY A 159 -14.38 -8.89 13.15
CA GLY A 159 -13.38 -9.96 13.27
C GLY A 159 -12.48 -10.13 12.05
N TYR A 160 -12.79 -9.48 10.92
CA TYR A 160 -11.85 -9.27 9.83
C TYR A 160 -11.25 -7.88 9.92
N GLN A 161 -9.98 -7.87 10.30
CA GLN A 161 -9.11 -6.78 9.93
C GLN A 161 -8.55 -7.16 8.57
N SER A 162 -8.50 -6.23 7.62
CA SER A 162 -7.85 -6.48 6.34
C SER A 162 -6.54 -7.23 6.59
N GLY A 163 -6.25 -8.26 5.80
CA GLY A 163 -4.88 -8.76 5.66
C GLY A 163 -3.99 -7.66 5.06
N GLY A 164 -3.85 -6.54 5.77
CA GLY A 164 -3.51 -5.20 5.30
C GLY A 164 -3.87 -4.04 6.25
N ASP A 165 -4.48 -4.26 7.43
CA ASP A 165 -4.18 -3.41 8.61
C ASP A 165 -4.09 -4.34 9.84
N PRO A 166 -2.89 -4.51 10.40
CA PRO A 166 -2.63 -5.49 11.44
C PRO A 166 -3.23 -5.05 12.79
N GLN A 167 -3.15 -5.92 13.79
CA GLN A 167 -2.65 -5.45 15.10
C GLN A 167 -1.70 -4.28 14.84
N THR A 168 -1.96 -3.06 15.34
CA THR A 168 -1.03 -1.92 15.34
C THR A 168 0.29 -2.23 14.63
N PRO A 169 0.51 -1.79 13.37
CA PRO A 169 1.57 -2.35 12.51
C PRO A 169 2.86 -2.60 13.24
N PRO A 170 3.55 -3.74 12.98
CA PRO A 170 4.66 -4.15 13.81
C PRO A 170 5.55 -2.96 14.11
N GLU A 171 5.83 -2.71 15.38
CA GLU A 171 6.72 -1.61 15.72
C GLU A 171 8.06 -1.82 15.02
N LYS A 172 8.78 -0.73 14.82
CA LYS A 172 10.08 -0.70 14.14
C LYS A 172 10.00 -1.01 12.65
N THR A 173 8.90 -0.61 12.01
CA THR A 173 8.73 -0.64 10.55
C THR A 173 8.61 0.76 9.95
N VAL A 174 8.70 0.83 8.63
CA VAL A 174 8.35 2.01 7.84
C VAL A 174 6.90 1.85 7.35
N ARG A 175 6.04 2.81 7.71
CA ARG A 175 4.65 2.90 7.25
C ARG A 175 4.57 3.88 6.08
N VAL A 176 3.99 3.44 4.97
CA VAL A 176 3.84 4.27 3.77
C VAL A 176 2.38 4.60 3.54
N TRP A 177 2.08 5.87 3.33
CA TRP A 177 0.75 6.43 3.20
C TRP A 177 0.63 7.13 1.86
N LEU A 178 -0.46 6.87 1.14
CA LEU A 178 -0.87 7.66 -0.01
C LEU A 178 -2.20 8.33 0.30
N LEU A 179 -2.19 9.64 0.53
CA LEU A 179 -3.41 10.41 0.70
C LEU A 179 -3.92 10.90 -0.65
N ARG A 180 -5.08 10.40 -1.05
CA ARG A 180 -5.80 10.82 -2.26
C ARG A 180 -6.92 11.78 -1.85
N PRO A 181 -6.93 13.05 -2.28
CA PRO A 181 -8.05 13.95 -2.03
C PRO A 181 -9.40 13.37 -2.50
N SER A 182 -10.49 13.80 -1.88
CA SER A 182 -11.81 13.18 -2.05
C SER A 182 -12.39 13.27 -3.47
N ASP A 183 -11.98 14.28 -4.24
CA ASP A 183 -12.37 14.55 -5.63
C ASP A 183 -11.36 14.01 -6.66
N VAL A 184 -10.24 13.45 -6.23
CA VAL A 184 -9.24 12.85 -7.12
C VAL A 184 -9.62 11.38 -7.39
N PRO A 185 -9.76 10.95 -8.66
CA PRO A 185 -10.04 9.57 -9.00
C PRO A 185 -8.94 8.62 -8.49
N TYR A 186 -9.33 7.40 -8.12
CA TYR A 186 -8.34 6.36 -7.81
C TYR A 186 -7.55 5.99 -9.06
N ASP A 187 -6.23 5.92 -8.93
CA ASP A 187 -5.35 5.39 -9.95
C ASP A 187 -4.32 4.47 -9.30
N GLN A 188 -4.32 3.20 -9.73
CA GLN A 188 -3.48 2.13 -9.20
C GLN A 188 -1.99 2.39 -9.41
N ARG A 189 -1.62 3.23 -10.40
CA ARG A 189 -0.22 3.52 -10.71
C ARG A 189 0.51 4.20 -9.55
N TYR A 190 -0.19 5.01 -8.75
CA TYR A 190 0.40 5.68 -7.58
C TYR A 190 0.85 4.69 -6.49
N PRO A 191 -0.05 3.87 -5.88
CA PRO A 191 0.39 2.95 -4.84
C PRO A 191 1.38 1.90 -5.35
N ASP A 192 1.25 1.43 -6.59
CA ASP A 192 2.21 0.48 -7.18
C ASP A 192 3.60 1.12 -7.36
N GLY A 193 3.63 2.34 -7.87
CA GLY A 193 4.83 3.14 -8.08
C GLY A 193 5.57 3.42 -6.77
N ILE A 194 4.86 3.94 -5.78
CA ILE A 194 5.40 4.24 -4.45
C ILE A 194 5.93 2.97 -3.80
N ALA A 195 5.20 1.85 -3.89
CA ALA A 195 5.67 0.57 -3.36
C ALA A 195 6.98 0.12 -4.03
N ASN A 196 7.15 0.35 -5.33
CA ASN A 196 8.40 0.03 -6.04
C ASN A 196 9.56 0.93 -5.60
N VAL A 197 9.32 2.23 -5.43
CA VAL A 197 10.31 3.19 -4.90
C VAL A 197 10.75 2.79 -3.49
N MET A 198 9.82 2.39 -2.63
CA MET A 198 10.11 1.96 -1.26
C MET A 198 10.89 0.63 -1.20
N ARG A 199 10.55 -0.34 -2.06
CA ARG A 199 11.33 -1.58 -2.18
C ARG A 199 12.75 -1.32 -2.66
N GLU A 200 12.91 -0.38 -3.59
CA GLU A 200 14.22 0.00 -4.10
C GLU A 200 15.06 0.71 -3.03
N ALA A 201 14.46 1.62 -2.25
CA ALA A 201 15.11 2.22 -1.10
C ALA A 201 15.50 1.14 -0.05
N GLN A 202 14.61 0.20 0.26
CA GLN A 202 14.92 -0.92 1.16
C GLN A 202 16.11 -1.75 0.66
N ARG A 203 16.15 -2.05 -0.65
CA ARG A 203 17.28 -2.74 -1.30
C ARG A 203 18.57 -1.93 -1.16
N TYR A 204 18.53 -0.64 -1.46
CA TYR A 204 19.69 0.26 -1.40
C TYR A 204 20.28 0.33 0.01
N TYR A 205 19.45 0.58 1.04
CA TYR A 205 19.91 0.57 2.44
C TYR A 205 20.51 -0.77 2.84
N GLY A 206 19.91 -1.89 2.40
CA GLY A 206 20.45 -3.23 2.62
C GLY A 206 21.84 -3.42 2.03
N GLN A 207 22.09 -2.90 0.83
CA GLN A 207 23.40 -2.96 0.19
C GLN A 207 24.43 -2.08 0.88
N GLU A 208 24.05 -0.85 1.25
CA GLU A 208 24.98 0.11 1.84
C GLU A 208 25.34 -0.21 3.28
N LEU A 209 24.39 -0.74 4.06
CA LEU A 209 24.52 -0.93 5.50
C LEU A 209 24.73 -2.40 5.91
N GLY A 210 24.45 -3.37 5.02
CA GLY A 210 24.37 -4.78 5.37
C GLY A 210 23.17 -5.14 6.26
N LYS A 211 22.31 -4.16 6.56
CA LYS A 211 21.03 -4.25 7.27
C LYS A 211 20.03 -3.34 6.57
N THR A 212 18.74 -3.58 6.75
CA THR A 212 17.71 -2.70 6.16
C THR A 212 16.51 -2.54 7.07
N PHE A 213 15.66 -1.56 6.75
CA PHE A 213 14.40 -1.34 7.45
C PHE A 213 13.33 -2.30 6.94
N ARG A 214 12.28 -2.51 7.73
CA ARG A 214 11.15 -3.37 7.35
C ARG A 214 10.00 -2.55 6.80
N LEU A 215 9.52 -2.93 5.61
CA LEU A 215 8.24 -2.47 5.09
C LEU A 215 7.11 -3.36 5.63
N ASN A 216 5.92 -2.79 5.79
CA ASN A 216 4.72 -3.55 6.12
C ASN A 216 4.29 -4.44 4.95
N ASP A 217 3.51 -5.50 5.25
CA ASP A 217 2.99 -6.43 4.23
C ASP A 217 2.16 -5.70 3.16
N ALA A 218 1.26 -4.82 3.62
CA ALA A 218 0.71 -3.76 2.79
C ALA A 218 1.69 -2.59 2.80
N ILE A 219 2.52 -2.48 1.75
CA ILE A 219 3.58 -1.46 1.69
C ILE A 219 2.95 -0.07 1.74
N VAL A 220 1.97 0.21 0.88
CA VAL A 220 1.30 1.52 0.76
C VAL A 220 -0.15 1.42 1.24
N GLN A 221 -0.47 2.20 2.27
CA GLN A 221 -1.83 2.39 2.76
C GLN A 221 -2.46 3.59 2.05
N VAL A 222 -3.42 3.32 1.17
CA VAL A 222 -4.17 4.38 0.47
C VAL A 222 -5.28 4.92 1.36
N VAL A 223 -5.30 6.23 1.56
CA VAL A 223 -6.26 6.95 2.38
C VAL A 223 -7.03 7.92 1.49
N THR A 224 -8.36 7.76 1.42
CA THR A 224 -9.22 8.81 0.88
C THR A 224 -9.23 9.97 1.88
N GLY A 225 -8.72 11.12 1.46
CA GLY A 225 -8.67 12.34 2.23
C GLY A 225 -10.06 12.90 2.53
N ASP A 226 -10.17 13.62 3.65
CA ASP A 226 -11.42 14.23 4.09
C ASP A 226 -11.78 15.49 3.27
N HIS A 227 -10.82 16.03 2.52
CA HIS A 227 -10.98 17.25 1.75
C HIS A 227 -10.74 17.06 0.24
N VAL A 228 -11.23 18.01 -0.56
CA VAL A 228 -10.95 18.08 -2.00
C VAL A 228 -9.52 18.57 -2.24
N LYS A 229 -8.96 18.29 -3.41
CA LYS A 229 -7.58 18.60 -3.77
C LYS A 229 -7.24 20.08 -3.57
N SER A 230 -8.12 20.96 -4.03
CA SER A 230 -7.94 22.42 -3.91
C SER A 230 -7.86 22.91 -2.47
N TRP A 231 -8.40 22.17 -1.50
CA TRP A 231 -8.27 22.49 -0.08
C TRP A 231 -6.83 22.27 0.39
N TYR A 232 -6.25 21.09 0.14
CA TYR A 232 -4.86 20.79 0.52
C TYR A 232 -3.87 21.79 -0.10
N GLU A 233 -4.11 22.20 -1.35
CA GLU A 233 -3.24 23.12 -2.09
C GLU A 233 -3.29 24.57 -1.59
N ASN A 234 -4.39 24.98 -0.96
CA ASN A 234 -4.66 26.40 -0.70
C ASN A 234 -4.93 26.74 0.76
N THR A 235 -5.12 25.75 1.64
CA THR A 235 -5.30 25.98 3.07
C THR A 235 -3.95 26.21 3.75
N PRO A 236 -3.71 27.40 4.33
CA PRO A 236 -2.45 27.70 4.99
C PRO A 236 -2.17 26.78 6.18
N ASN A 237 -0.95 26.26 6.25
CA ASN A 237 -0.49 25.44 7.36
C ASN A 237 1.00 25.72 7.60
N GLY A 238 1.28 26.68 8.49
CA GLY A 238 2.62 27.25 8.66
C GLY A 238 2.86 28.50 7.79
N GLY A 239 4.05 29.07 7.93
CA GLY A 239 4.41 30.36 7.34
C GLY A 239 4.83 30.32 5.86
N ASP A 240 5.16 29.14 5.32
CA ASP A 240 5.64 28.97 3.96
C ASP A 240 4.68 28.06 3.17
N ARG A 241 4.24 28.53 1.99
CA ARG A 241 3.34 27.81 1.08
C ARG A 241 3.93 26.50 0.61
N TYR A 242 5.26 26.39 0.57
CA TYR A 242 5.97 25.17 0.20
C TYR A 242 5.46 23.94 0.96
N TRP A 243 5.13 24.10 2.25
CA TRP A 243 4.77 22.99 3.13
C TRP A 243 3.26 22.74 3.29
N TRP A 244 2.40 23.61 2.76
CA TRP A 244 0.97 23.58 3.11
C TRP A 244 0.30 22.24 2.77
N ALA A 245 0.48 21.74 1.56
CA ALA A 245 -0.16 20.50 1.12
C ALA A 245 0.27 19.29 1.97
N VAL A 246 1.59 19.15 2.18
CA VAL A 246 2.16 18.03 2.91
C VAL A 246 1.90 18.08 4.42
N PHE A 247 1.89 19.27 5.04
CA PHE A 247 1.52 19.42 6.46
C PHE A 247 0.03 19.23 6.70
N ASN A 248 -0.83 19.65 5.76
CA ASN A 248 -2.27 19.36 5.82
C ASN A 248 -2.53 17.85 5.73
N MET A 249 -1.85 17.15 4.81
CA MET A 249 -1.87 15.69 4.76
C MET A 249 -1.40 15.08 6.09
N GLN A 250 -0.22 15.48 6.57
CA GLN A 250 0.38 14.92 7.78
C GLN A 250 -0.56 15.09 8.99
N GLN A 251 -1.13 16.28 9.21
CA GLN A 251 -2.08 16.53 10.29
C GLN A 251 -3.32 15.64 10.18
N GLU A 252 -3.83 15.41 8.98
CA GLU A 252 -4.95 14.50 8.77
C GLU A 252 -4.57 13.06 9.14
N LEU A 253 -3.41 12.58 8.70
CA LEU A 253 -2.92 11.23 9.03
C LEU A 253 -2.71 11.08 10.55
N VAL A 254 -2.09 12.07 11.21
CA VAL A 254 -1.92 12.13 12.67
C VAL A 254 -3.27 12.01 13.38
N ARG A 255 -4.25 12.82 12.99
CA ARG A 255 -5.60 12.82 13.61
C ARG A 255 -6.32 11.49 13.40
N ARG A 256 -6.18 10.86 12.24
CA ARG A 256 -6.95 9.65 11.86
C ARG A 256 -6.32 8.36 12.35
N PHE A 257 -5.00 8.32 12.50
CA PHE A 257 -4.25 7.08 12.73
C PHE A 257 -3.33 7.11 13.96
N ASP A 258 -3.37 8.17 14.77
CA ASP A 258 -2.52 8.37 15.97
C ASP A 258 -1.02 8.16 15.66
N VAL A 259 -0.58 8.54 14.47
CA VAL A 259 0.84 8.66 14.13
C VAL A 259 1.39 9.97 14.67
N ARG A 260 2.67 10.01 15.06
CA ARG A 260 3.28 11.19 15.68
C ARG A 260 4.54 11.62 14.94
N ASP A 261 4.95 12.88 15.11
CA ASP A 261 6.29 13.31 14.74
C ASP A 261 7.31 12.75 15.73
N GLY A 262 8.42 12.17 15.27
CA GLY A 262 9.34 11.44 16.14
C GLY A 262 8.75 10.15 16.74
N ASP A 263 7.80 9.50 16.06
CA ASP A 263 7.10 8.31 16.59
C ASP A 263 8.08 7.16 16.86
N SER A 264 8.20 6.74 18.13
CA SER A 264 9.12 5.66 18.50
C SER A 264 8.73 4.29 17.94
N ARG A 265 7.51 4.15 17.39
CA ARG A 265 6.99 2.90 16.82
C ARG A 265 7.28 2.80 15.32
N TRP A 266 7.27 3.91 14.58
CA TRP A 266 7.31 3.89 13.12
C TRP A 266 8.07 5.07 12.53
N ILE A 267 8.73 4.83 11.41
CA ILE A 267 9.03 5.88 10.45
C ILE A 267 7.84 5.97 9.50
N ASN A 268 7.36 7.17 9.20
CA ASN A 268 6.23 7.39 8.32
C ASN A 268 6.68 8.04 7.02
N VAL A 269 6.23 7.51 5.90
CA VAL A 269 6.39 8.09 4.57
C VAL A 269 4.98 8.44 4.08
N GLY A 270 4.69 9.70 3.87
CA GLY A 270 3.40 10.17 3.38
C GLY A 270 3.54 10.87 2.04
N GLU A 271 2.73 10.48 1.07
CA GLU A 271 2.60 11.18 -0.20
C GLU A 271 1.16 11.64 -0.39
N VAL A 272 0.96 12.87 -0.89
CA VAL A 272 -0.37 13.42 -1.19
C VAL A 272 -0.53 13.71 -2.68
N ILE A 273 -1.67 13.32 -3.26
CA ILE A 273 -2.02 13.66 -4.65
C ILE A 273 -2.64 15.07 -4.70
N ALA A 274 -1.89 16.05 -4.19
CA ALA A 274 -2.22 17.47 -4.22
C ALA A 274 -0.92 18.29 -4.25
N GLU A 275 -0.87 19.31 -5.10
CA GLU A 275 0.30 20.18 -5.21
C GLU A 275 -0.09 21.55 -5.75
N GLY A 276 0.04 22.57 -4.89
CA GLY A 276 -0.12 23.96 -5.30
C GLY A 276 1.17 24.52 -5.87
N GLN A 277 1.10 25.70 -6.51
CA GLN A 277 2.30 26.41 -6.95
C GLN A 277 3.30 26.59 -5.80
N GLY A 278 4.53 26.14 -6.02
CA GLY A 278 5.64 26.25 -5.08
C GLY A 278 5.61 25.24 -3.93
N ALA A 279 4.71 24.25 -3.96
CA ALA A 279 4.69 23.16 -3.00
C ALA A 279 5.89 22.22 -3.20
N GLY A 280 6.26 21.53 -2.13
CA GLY A 280 7.25 20.47 -2.19
C GLY A 280 7.15 19.53 -0.99
N GLY A 281 8.22 18.79 -0.77
CA GLY A 281 8.33 17.79 0.28
C GLY A 281 9.69 17.82 0.96
N GLY A 282 9.87 16.88 1.88
CA GLY A 282 11.11 16.67 2.60
C GLY A 282 10.97 15.59 3.68
N GLY A 283 12.09 15.30 4.35
CA GLY A 283 12.17 14.34 5.44
C GLY A 283 12.81 14.91 6.70
N GLY A 284 12.59 14.24 7.82
CA GLY A 284 13.13 14.59 9.13
C GLY A 284 12.34 13.94 10.26
N ASN A 285 13.00 13.70 11.40
CA ASN A 285 12.36 13.19 12.63
C ASN A 285 11.47 11.94 12.46
N GLY A 286 11.85 11.02 11.55
CA GLY A 286 11.05 9.82 11.26
C GLY A 286 9.83 10.08 10.36
N TRP A 287 9.78 11.22 9.70
CA TRP A 287 8.85 11.51 8.62
C TRP A 287 9.57 11.69 7.29
N VAL A 288 8.92 11.23 6.23
CA VAL A 288 9.09 11.70 4.86
C VAL A 288 7.71 12.17 4.42
N ILE A 289 7.61 13.38 3.89
CA ILE A 289 6.35 13.95 3.40
C ILE A 289 6.57 14.51 2.00
N LEU A 290 5.81 14.03 1.02
CA LEU A 290 6.02 14.32 -0.40
C LEU A 290 4.73 14.80 -1.07
N CYS A 291 4.89 15.67 -2.07
CA CYS A 291 3.76 16.26 -2.79
C CYS A 291 3.41 15.43 -4.04
N GLN A 292 2.43 15.91 -4.82
CA GLN A 292 1.97 15.19 -5.99
C GLN A 292 3.09 14.93 -7.01
N HIS A 293 4.02 15.87 -7.21
CA HIS A 293 5.10 15.70 -8.16
C HIS A 293 5.89 14.40 -7.93
N ASP A 294 6.19 14.08 -6.67
CA ASP A 294 6.87 12.85 -6.27
C ASP A 294 6.01 11.61 -6.53
N ALA A 295 4.72 11.68 -6.18
CA ALA A 295 3.77 10.61 -6.44
C ALA A 295 3.59 10.34 -7.95
N ASP A 296 3.51 11.38 -8.77
CA ASP A 296 3.46 11.31 -10.23
C ASP A 296 4.75 10.67 -10.78
N GLY A 297 5.87 11.02 -10.18
CA GLY A 297 7.17 10.44 -10.43
C GLY A 297 7.24 8.94 -10.21
N ALA A 298 6.86 8.52 -9.00
CA ALA A 298 6.77 7.12 -8.61
C ALA A 298 5.78 6.34 -9.51
N ALA A 299 4.68 6.98 -9.91
CA ALA A 299 3.68 6.42 -10.83
C ALA A 299 4.16 6.36 -12.30
N GLY A 300 5.35 6.88 -12.62
CA GLY A 300 5.92 6.89 -13.98
C GLY A 300 5.26 7.90 -14.93
N ILE A 301 4.63 8.95 -14.40
CA ILE A 301 3.92 9.96 -15.18
C ILE A 301 4.88 11.05 -15.69
N ASN A 302 5.87 11.46 -14.91
CA ASN A 302 6.67 12.69 -15.14
C ASN A 302 8.19 12.48 -15.14
N GLY A 303 8.73 11.60 -15.99
CA GLY A 303 10.18 11.52 -16.27
C GLY A 303 10.88 10.27 -15.74
N PRO A 304 12.23 10.26 -15.72
CA PRO A 304 13.01 9.05 -15.48
C PRO A 304 12.95 8.61 -14.01
N MET A 305 12.73 7.31 -13.80
CA MET A 305 12.46 6.72 -12.48
C MET A 305 13.62 6.86 -11.48
N ASN A 306 14.85 6.96 -11.96
CA ASN A 306 16.06 7.05 -11.13
C ASN A 306 16.08 8.25 -10.19
N ARG A 307 15.53 9.40 -10.62
CA ARG A 307 15.41 10.59 -9.77
C ARG A 307 14.61 10.29 -8.50
N TRP A 308 13.50 9.58 -8.64
CA TRP A 308 12.57 9.30 -7.54
C TRP A 308 13.11 8.25 -6.58
N TYR A 309 13.88 7.29 -7.10
CA TYR A 309 14.64 6.36 -6.25
C TYR A 309 15.68 7.09 -5.41
N GLY A 310 16.50 7.96 -6.02
CA GLY A 310 17.49 8.76 -5.32
C GLY A 310 16.86 9.71 -4.29
N GLY A 311 15.78 10.40 -4.68
CA GLY A 311 15.03 11.29 -3.80
C GLY A 311 14.46 10.56 -2.57
N MET A 312 13.81 9.41 -2.76
CA MET A 312 13.30 8.65 -1.61
C MET A 312 14.41 8.19 -0.66
N VAL A 313 15.57 7.75 -1.20
CA VAL A 313 16.73 7.38 -0.37
C VAL A 313 17.23 8.57 0.45
N HIS A 314 17.30 9.76 -0.15
CA HIS A 314 17.69 11.01 0.48
C HIS A 314 16.73 11.38 1.62
N GLU A 315 15.42 11.43 1.35
CA GLU A 315 14.43 11.84 2.37
C GLU A 315 14.32 10.82 3.50
N LEU A 316 14.40 9.52 3.21
CA LEU A 316 14.52 8.50 4.25
C LEU A 316 15.77 8.70 5.10
N GLY A 317 16.86 9.19 4.52
CA GLY A 317 18.09 9.48 5.26
C GLY A 317 17.85 10.54 6.33
N HIS A 318 17.10 11.60 5.99
CA HIS A 318 16.63 12.58 6.97
C HIS A 318 15.69 11.98 8.02
N ALA A 319 14.78 11.10 7.60
CA ALA A 319 13.91 10.39 8.53
C ALA A 319 14.71 9.51 9.52
N PHE A 320 15.82 8.90 9.09
CA PHE A 320 16.78 8.18 9.92
C PHE A 320 17.70 9.09 10.76
N GLY A 321 17.58 10.41 10.61
CA GLY A 321 18.27 11.41 11.43
C GLY A 321 19.56 11.95 10.81
N LEU A 322 19.80 11.77 9.51
CA LEU A 322 20.92 12.39 8.83
C LEU A 322 20.60 13.86 8.45
N PRO A 323 21.55 14.78 8.62
CA PRO A 323 21.43 16.12 8.05
C PRO A 323 21.77 16.10 6.55
N ASP A 324 21.46 17.20 5.87
CA ASP A 324 22.03 17.48 4.56
C ASP A 324 23.56 17.56 4.63
N SER A 325 24.20 17.02 3.60
CA SER A 325 25.61 17.30 3.34
C SER A 325 25.76 18.75 2.88
N THR A 326 26.78 19.44 3.39
CA THR A 326 27.06 20.85 3.05
C THR A 326 27.73 21.02 1.67
N SER A 327 27.99 19.92 0.96
CA SER A 327 28.62 19.90 -0.37
C SER A 327 28.16 18.68 -1.16
N THR A 328 28.31 18.71 -2.49
CA THR A 328 28.13 17.55 -3.37
C THR A 328 29.29 16.58 -3.18
N ASP A 329 29.03 15.47 -2.49
CA ASP A 329 30.07 14.59 -1.95
C ASP A 329 29.95 13.13 -2.39
N GLY A 330 29.06 12.83 -3.35
CA GLY A 330 28.80 11.46 -3.83
C GLY A 330 27.91 10.65 -2.89
N THR A 331 27.47 11.22 -1.77
CA THR A 331 26.53 10.57 -0.86
C THR A 331 25.08 10.90 -1.24
N PRO A 332 24.12 10.03 -0.91
CA PRO A 332 22.70 10.34 -1.15
C PRO A 332 22.19 11.50 -0.28
N MET A 333 22.92 11.96 0.75
CA MET A 333 22.52 13.14 1.56
C MET A 333 23.01 14.46 0.97
N SER A 334 23.60 14.45 -0.23
CA SER A 334 23.94 15.65 -0.98
C SER A 334 23.15 15.70 -2.28
N ALA A 335 23.32 16.76 -3.07
CA ALA A 335 22.79 16.85 -4.43
C ALA A 335 23.19 15.66 -5.34
N SER A 336 24.16 14.82 -4.96
CA SER A 336 24.49 13.59 -5.69
C SER A 336 23.35 12.57 -5.74
N PHE A 337 22.26 12.69 -4.96
CA PHE A 337 21.13 11.77 -5.07
C PHE A 337 20.55 11.67 -6.49
N TYR A 338 20.72 12.71 -7.33
CA TYR A 338 20.36 12.68 -8.76
C TYR A 338 21.18 11.65 -9.58
N ASP A 339 22.35 11.24 -9.10
CA ASP A 339 23.25 10.28 -9.74
C ASP A 339 22.94 8.81 -9.40
N TYR A 340 21.81 8.55 -8.72
CA TYR A 340 21.35 7.20 -8.37
C TYR A 340 21.43 6.22 -9.55
N PRO A 341 21.93 4.99 -9.37
CA PRO A 341 22.32 4.35 -8.10
C PRO A 341 23.76 4.57 -7.66
N ASN A 342 24.51 5.48 -8.29
CA ASN A 342 25.96 5.64 -8.08
C ASN A 342 26.28 6.59 -6.91
N THR A 343 25.52 6.50 -5.83
CA THR A 343 25.76 7.22 -4.58
C THR A 343 25.98 6.23 -3.46
N HIS A 344 26.78 6.60 -2.47
CA HIS A 344 27.10 5.72 -1.34
C HIS A 344 27.11 6.51 -0.04
N PHE A 345 26.58 5.92 1.04
CA PHE A 345 26.68 6.56 2.35
C PHE A 345 28.16 6.59 2.77
N SER A 346 28.61 7.71 3.34
CA SER A 346 29.92 7.78 3.97
C SER A 346 29.94 6.97 5.28
N GLN A 347 31.11 6.57 5.76
CA GLN A 347 31.21 5.78 6.99
C GLN A 347 30.62 6.52 8.21
N SER A 348 30.73 7.85 8.26
CA SER A 348 30.12 8.67 9.30
C SER A 348 28.59 8.64 9.22
N GLN A 349 28.00 8.76 8.02
CA GLN A 349 26.56 8.64 7.82
C GLN A 349 26.04 7.25 8.20
N LYS A 350 26.73 6.16 7.81
CA LYS A 350 26.36 4.79 8.22
C LYS A 350 26.35 4.66 9.75
N THR A 351 27.39 5.19 10.40
CA THR A 351 27.50 5.19 11.88
C THR A 351 26.38 6.01 12.53
N ALA A 352 26.05 7.16 11.96
CA ALA A 352 24.98 8.03 12.45
C ALA A 352 23.59 7.37 12.30
N ILE A 353 23.32 6.68 11.18
CA ILE A 353 22.08 5.90 11.01
C ILE A 353 21.96 4.83 12.10
N PHE A 354 23.01 4.04 12.33
CA PHE A 354 22.96 2.95 13.32
C PHE A 354 22.81 3.44 14.76
N ASN A 355 23.42 4.57 15.09
CA ASN A 355 23.36 5.15 16.44
C ASN A 355 22.20 6.15 16.61
N GLY A 356 21.48 6.44 15.53
CA GLY A 356 20.37 7.38 15.49
C GLY A 356 19.10 6.84 16.15
N PRO A 357 18.06 7.68 16.28
CA PRO A 357 16.82 7.33 16.98
C PRO A 357 16.11 6.10 16.38
N TYR A 358 16.29 5.88 15.07
CA TYR A 358 15.68 4.78 14.33
C TYR A 358 16.67 3.66 13.98
N GLY A 359 17.90 3.67 14.50
CA GLY A 359 18.89 2.63 14.21
C GLY A 359 18.41 1.22 14.59
N SER A 360 17.55 1.11 15.61
CA SER A 360 16.93 -0.16 16.03
C SER A 360 15.88 -0.71 15.07
N PHE A 361 15.51 0.03 14.02
CA PHE A 361 14.56 -0.39 12.98
C PHE A 361 15.25 -1.18 11.86
N LEU A 362 16.59 -1.24 11.89
CA LEU A 362 17.38 -1.97 10.91
C LEU A 362 17.67 -3.39 11.41
N PHE A 363 17.33 -4.38 10.60
CA PHE A 363 17.52 -5.81 10.92
C PHE A 363 18.60 -6.47 10.09
#